data_AF-A0A382GP64-F1
#
_entry.id   AF-A0A382GP64-F1
#
_cell.length_a   1.000
_cell.length_b   1.000
_cell.length_c   1.000
_cell.angle_alpha   90.00
_cell.angle_beta   90.00
_cell.angle_gamma   90.00
#
_symmetry.space_group_name_H-M   'P 1'
#
loop_
_entity.id
_entity.type
_entity.pdbx_description
1 polymer ?
#
loop_
_entity_poly.entity_id
_entity_poly.type
_entity_poly.pdbx_seq_one_letter_code
_entity_poly.pdbx_strand_id
1 'polypeptide(L)' 'YTPARVHLNVLVPSSRGEFNTFSASCLKETAIGLANGTIESSKFMQDLKLEIQ' A
#
# COMPACT_ATOMS: atom_id res chain seq x y z
N TYR A 1 14.98 8.25 -10.29
CA TYR A 1 15.19 8.48 -8.84
C TYR A 1 13.95 7.99 -8.12
N THR A 2 14.07 7.06 -7.17
CA THR A 2 12.94 6.56 -6.37
C THR A 2 13.15 7.02 -4.92
N PRO A 3 12.19 7.76 -4.32
CA PRO A 3 12.33 8.25 -2.96
C PRO A 3 12.42 7.09 -1.96
N ALA A 4 13.11 7.29 -0.83
CA ALA A 4 13.34 6.24 0.17
C ALA A 4 12.02 5.70 0.77
N ARG A 5 11.03 6.59 0.95
CA ARG A 5 9.65 6.25 1.30
C ARG A 5 8.73 6.69 0.18
N VAL A 6 7.75 5.86 -0.13
CA VAL A 6 6.71 6.12 -1.12
C VAL A 6 5.38 6.23 -0.39
N HIS A 7 4.62 7.28 -0.69
CA HIS A 7 3.26 7.46 -0.20
C HIS A 7 2.28 6.92 -1.23
N LEU A 8 1.29 6.17 -0.79
CA LEU A 8 0.35 5.45 -1.63
C LEU A 8 -1.06 5.67 -1.09
N ASN A 9 -2.02 5.72 -2.01
CA ASN A 9 -3.43 5.66 -1.67
C ASN A 9 -3.99 4.31 -2.11
N VAL A 10 -4.55 3.57 -1.16
CA VAL A 10 -5.07 2.22 -1.37
C VAL A 10 -6.59 2.26 -1.28
N LEU A 11 -7.25 1.77 -2.34
CA LEU A 11 -8.70 1.59 -2.36
C LEU A 11 -9.05 0.27 -1.70
N VAL A 12 -9.76 0.32 -0.58
CA VAL A 12 -10.19 -0.86 0.18
C VAL A 12 -11.71 -0.91 0.15
N PRO A 13 -12.32 -2.02 -0.26
CA PRO A 13 -13.77 -2.18 -0.22
C PRO A 13 -14.25 -2.14 1.23
N SER A 14 -15.17 -1.23 1.54
CA SER A 14 -15.70 -1.06 2.91
C SER A 14 -17.13 -1.57 3.05
N SER A 15 -17.93 -1.43 2.00
CA SER A 15 -19.31 -1.91 1.97
C SER A 15 -19.76 -2.16 0.54
N ARG A 16 -20.98 -2.72 0.38
CA ARG A 16 -21.51 -3.16 -0.92
C ARG A 16 -21.62 -1.97 -1.89
N GLY A 17 -20.57 -1.75 -2.69
CA GLY A 17 -20.45 -0.65 -3.65
C GLY A 17 -19.62 0.54 -3.18
N GLU A 18 -19.12 0.54 -1.94
CA GLU A 18 -18.33 1.64 -1.36
C GLU A 18 -16.88 1.25 -1.14
N PHE A 19 -15.97 2.08 -1.63
CA PHE A 19 -14.53 1.95 -1.46
C PHE A 19 -14.00 3.09 -0.59
N ASN A 20 -13.29 2.73 0.47
CA ASN A 20 -12.54 3.70 1.27
C ASN A 20 -11.13 3.85 0.69
N THR A 21 -10.63 5.08 0.67
CA THR A 21 -9.24 5.35 0.31
C THR A 21 -8.42 5.49 1.58
N PHE A 22 -7.40 4.65 1.73
CA PHE A 22 -6.46 4.71 2.84
C PHE A 22 -5.12 5.27 2.35
N SER A 23 -4.63 6.30 3.03
CA SER A 23 -3.27 6.78 2.85
C SER A 23 -2.31 5.91 3.64
N ALA A 24 -1.24 5.47 2.99
CA ALA A 24 -0.22 4.66 3.63
C ALA A 24 1.16 5.00 3.07
N SER A 25 2.20 4.66 3.82
CA SER A 25 3.58 4.88 3.39
C SER A 25 4.42 3.63 3.56
N CYS A 26 5.19 3.29 2.52
CA CYS A 26 6.06 2.11 2.49
C CYS A 26 7.49 2.46 2.04
N LEU A 27 8.42 1.52 2.24
CA LEU A 27 9.77 1.66 1.71
C LEU A 27 9.79 1.36 0.21
N LYS A 28 10.77 1.96 -0.49
CA LYS A 28 10.96 1.73 -1.93
C LYS A 28 11.09 0.24 -2.29
N GLU A 29 11.77 -0.53 -1.46
CA GLU A 29 12.03 -1.96 -1.69
C GLU A 29 10.74 -2.76 -1.65
N THR A 30 9.84 -2.42 -0.74
CA THR A 30 8.52 -3.04 -0.62
C THR A 30 7.63 -2.67 -1.82
N ALA A 31 7.65 -1.39 -2.25
CA ALA A 31 6.89 -0.93 -3.41
C ALA A 31 7.36 -1.62 -4.71
N ILE A 32 8.68 -1.72 -4.90
CA ILE A 32 9.29 -2.41 -6.04
C ILE A 32 9.01 -3.91 -5.97
N GLY A 33 9.08 -4.52 -4.79
CA GLY A 33 8.78 -5.95 -4.59
C GLY A 33 7.32 -6.28 -4.92
N LEU A 34 6.39 -5.41 -4.57
CA LEU A 34 4.99 -5.54 -5.00
C LEU A 34 4.86 -5.42 -6.53
N ALA A 35 5.49 -4.41 -7.13
CA ALA A 35 5.45 -4.19 -8.58
C ALA A 35 6.08 -5.34 -9.38
N ASN A 36 7.12 -5.96 -8.84
CA ASN A 36 7.79 -7.13 -9.41
C ASN A 36 7.06 -8.45 -9.12
N GLY A 37 6.00 -8.43 -8.29
CA GLY A 37 5.28 -9.65 -7.88
C GLY A 37 6.08 -10.57 -6.94
N THR A 38 7.19 -10.09 -6.37
CA THR A 38 8.00 -10.86 -5.41
C THR A 38 7.46 -10.78 -3.99
N ILE A 39 6.64 -9.76 -3.70
CA ILE A 39 5.91 -9.62 -2.44
C ILE A 39 4.44 -9.88 -2.70
N GLU A 40 3.84 -10.72 -1.87
CA GLU A 40 2.41 -10.97 -1.90
C GLU A 40 1.62 -9.73 -1.46
N SER A 41 0.53 -9.42 -2.15
CA SER A 41 -0.32 -8.25 -1.85
C SER A 41 -0.84 -8.25 -0.41
N SER A 42 -1.15 -9.42 0.15
CA SER A 42 -1.57 -9.57 1.55
C SER A 42 -0.47 -9.16 2.53
N LYS A 43 0.77 -9.57 2.24
CA LYS A 43 1.94 -9.23 3.04
C LYS A 43 2.27 -7.74 2.92
N PHE A 44 2.18 -7.21 1.71
CA PHE A 44 2.29 -5.77 1.45
C PHE A 44 1.28 -4.96 2.26
N MET A 45 0.01 -5.39 2.29
CA MET A 45 -1.05 -4.71 3.06
C MET A 45 -0.81 -4.76 4.58
N GLN A 46 -0.19 -5.83 5.10
CA GLN A 46 0.22 -5.90 6.51
C GLN A 46 1.45 -5.03 6.83
N ASP A 47 2.42 -5.00 5.90
CA ASP A 47 3.62 -4.19 6.03
C ASP A 47 3.34 -2.68 5.80
N LEU A 48 2.23 -2.36 5.12
CA LEU A 48 1.75 -0.99 5.00
C LEU A 48 1.33 -0.45 6.35
N LYS A 49 2.07 0.57 6.82
CA LYS A 49 1.60 1.40 7.92
C LYS A 49 0.49 2.30 7.39
N LEU A 50 -0.76 1.87 7.62
CA LEU A 50 -1.93 2.69 7.42
C LEU A 50 -1.79 3.94 8.31
N GLU A 51 -1.72 5.10 7.69
CA GLU A 51 -1.83 6.36 8.40
C GLU A 51 -3.33 6.64 8.49
N ILE A 52 -3.98 6.14 9.55
CA ILE A 52 -5.36 6.52 9.86
C ILE A 52 -5.32 7.99 10.24
N GLN A 53 -5.96 8.82 9.42
CA GLN A 53 -6.13 10.25 9.65
C GLN A 53 -7.42 10.52 10.42
#